data_AF-A0A7L6N372-F1
#
_entry.id   AF-A0A7L6N372-F1
#
_cell.length_a   1.000
_cell.length_b   1.000
_cell.length_c   1.000
_cell.angle_alpha   90.00
_cell.angle_beta   90.00
_cell.angle_gamma   90.00
#
_symmetry.space_group_name_H-M   'P 1'
#
loop_
_entity.id
_entity.type
_entity.pdbx_description
1 polymer ?
#
loop_
_entity_poly.entity_id
_entity_poly.type
_entity_poly.pdbx_seq_one_letter_code
_entity_poly.pdbx_strand_id
1 'polypeptide(L)'
;MDKTLKTIEDELSWLIKDYKATTDYKFNKYLETLNYHIVYEKKKIKLIFQFLMMQKEESLVLKIIYDVKDAQRENHLYEFPLSKIRSNIELPMINDYDCQRIHDVMDYEVIDGQIKSTVSQLTQGLTYTEVIRRNIKDIIKYGRELRKKEAKSA
;
A
#
# COMPACT_ATOMS: atom_id res chain seq x y z
N MET A 1 2.14 -7.02 18.00
CA MET A 1 1.55 -6.86 16.67
C MET A 1 0.20 -7.54 16.72
N ASP A 2 -0.84 -6.83 16.30
CA ASP A 2 -2.18 -7.38 16.18
C ASP A 2 -2.24 -8.64 15.31
N LYS A 3 -3.21 -9.52 15.57
CA LYS A 3 -3.41 -10.77 14.83
C LYS A 3 -3.60 -10.50 13.33
N THR A 4 -4.32 -9.45 12.97
CA THR A 4 -4.57 -9.04 11.58
C THR A 4 -3.27 -8.70 10.87
N LEU A 5 -2.45 -7.83 11.46
CA LEU A 5 -1.15 -7.46 10.89
C LEU A 5 -0.19 -8.65 10.84
N LYS A 6 -0.27 -9.57 11.82
CA LYS A 6 0.52 -10.80 11.78
C LYS A 6 0.11 -11.71 10.62
N THR A 7 -1.20 -11.88 10.37
CA THR A 7 -1.69 -12.66 9.22
C THR A 7 -1.29 -12.03 7.90
N ILE A 8 -1.39 -10.70 7.78
CA ILE A 8 -0.89 -9.97 6.60
C ILE A 8 0.62 -10.21 6.44
N GLU A 9 1.37 -10.22 7.54
CA GLU A 9 2.80 -10.44 7.51
C GLU A 9 3.16 -11.80 6.89
N ASP A 10 2.45 -12.84 7.33
CA ASP A 10 2.64 -14.21 6.88
C ASP A 10 2.24 -14.36 5.39
N GLU A 11 1.11 -13.78 4.97
CA GLU A 11 0.63 -13.77 3.58
C GLU A 11 1.57 -13.04 2.60
N LEU A 12 2.34 -12.07 3.10
CA LEU A 12 3.30 -11.29 2.32
C LEU A 12 4.76 -11.68 2.56
N SER A 13 5.02 -12.79 3.26
CA SER A 13 6.38 -13.31 3.48
C SER A 13 7.16 -13.55 2.18
N TRP A 14 6.47 -13.86 1.09
CA TRP A 14 7.06 -13.99 -0.25
C TRP A 14 7.69 -12.69 -0.76
N LEU A 15 7.24 -11.50 -0.33
CA LEU A 15 7.90 -10.24 -0.69
C LEU A 15 9.34 -10.18 -0.14
N ILE A 16 9.56 -10.74 1.05
CA ILE A 16 10.88 -10.80 1.68
C ILE A 16 11.76 -11.77 0.87
N LYS A 17 11.23 -12.94 0.54
CA LYS A 17 11.98 -13.99 -0.18
C LYS A 17 12.31 -13.61 -1.63
N ASP A 18 11.30 -13.16 -2.38
CA ASP A 18 11.38 -13.03 -3.83
C ASP A 18 11.80 -11.62 -4.26
N TYR A 19 11.46 -10.60 -3.46
CA TYR A 19 11.72 -9.19 -3.75
C TYR A 19 12.68 -8.52 -2.78
N LYS A 20 13.29 -9.29 -1.86
CA LYS A 20 14.23 -8.81 -0.85
C LYS A 20 13.65 -7.66 -0.02
N ALA A 21 12.34 -7.69 0.22
CA ALA A 21 11.68 -6.67 1.02
C ALA A 21 12.20 -6.72 2.47
N THR A 22 12.36 -5.55 3.09
CA THR A 22 12.57 -5.42 4.54
C THR A 22 11.30 -4.93 5.20
N THR A 23 11.00 -5.37 6.42
CA THR A 23 9.81 -4.95 7.15
C THR A 23 10.14 -4.02 8.31
N ASP A 24 9.25 -3.08 8.60
CA ASP A 24 9.23 -2.37 9.88
C ASP A 24 7.82 -2.33 10.46
N TYR A 25 7.75 -2.45 11.78
CA TYR A 25 6.51 -2.38 12.54
C TYR A 25 6.59 -1.25 13.56
N LYS A 26 5.55 -0.43 13.62
CA LYS A 26 5.42 0.68 14.56
C LYS A 26 4.07 0.61 15.26
N PHE A 27 4.07 0.94 16.55
CA PHE A 27 2.88 0.92 17.39
C PHE A 27 2.74 2.23 18.14
N ASN A 28 1.54 2.80 18.14
CA ASN A 28 1.12 3.82 19.10
C ASN A 28 -0.32 3.55 19.58
N LYS A 29 -0.80 4.35 20.53
CA LYS A 29 -2.12 4.19 21.18
C LYS A 29 -3.31 4.12 20.21
N TYR A 30 -3.20 4.66 19.01
CA TYR A 30 -4.30 4.80 18.05
C TYR A 30 -4.07 4.04 16.74
N LEU A 31 -2.82 3.69 16.44
CA LEU A 31 -2.40 3.21 15.13
C LEU A 31 -1.29 2.18 15.26
N GLU A 32 -1.48 1.03 14.62
CA GLU A 32 -0.38 0.13 14.26
C GLU A 32 -0.02 0.33 12.79
N THR A 33 1.26 0.24 12.47
CA THR A 33 1.74 0.34 11.10
C THR A 33 2.69 -0.81 10.80
N LEU A 34 2.43 -1.52 9.70
CA LEU A 34 3.33 -2.52 9.12
C LEU A 34 3.76 -2.04 7.74
N ASN A 35 5.06 -1.84 7.56
CA ASN A 35 5.64 -1.39 6.30
C ASN A 35 6.49 -2.49 5.66
N TYR A 36 6.37 -2.66 4.35
CA TYR A 36 7.31 -3.42 3.52
C TYR A 36 8.07 -2.47 2.63
N HIS A 37 9.40 -2.53 2.63
CA HIS A 37 10.26 -1.70 1.80
C HIS A 37 10.98 -2.55 0.76
N ILE A 38 10.85 -2.18 -0.50
CA ILE A 38 11.57 -2.78 -1.61
C ILE A 38 12.43 -1.69 -2.26
N VAL A 39 13.74 -1.88 -2.21
CA VAL A 39 14.69 -0.94 -2.82
C VAL A 39 15.28 -1.56 -4.08
N TYR A 40 15.12 -0.87 -5.22
CA TYR A 40 15.55 -1.37 -6.53
C TYR A 40 16.09 -0.23 -7.41
N GLU A 41 16.46 -0.56 -8.65
CA GLU A 41 17.12 0.37 -9.59
C GLU A 41 18.35 1.07 -9.00
N LYS A 42 19.33 0.29 -8.49
CA LYS A 42 20.56 0.81 -7.86
C LYS A 42 20.26 1.81 -6.71
N LYS A 43 19.24 1.50 -5.89
CA LYS A 43 18.77 2.33 -4.76
C LYS A 43 18.19 3.70 -5.17
N LYS A 44 17.70 3.82 -6.41
CA LYS A 44 17.03 5.03 -6.89
C LYS A 44 15.53 5.03 -6.63
N ILE A 45 14.94 3.86 -6.37
CA ILE A 45 13.52 3.74 -6.07
C ILE A 45 13.37 2.93 -4.80
N LYS A 46 12.63 3.48 -3.84
CA LYS A 46 12.15 2.78 -2.66
C LYS A 46 10.63 2.71 -2.74
N LEU A 47 10.12 1.50 -2.94
CA LEU A 47 8.69 1.18 -2.90
C LEU A 47 8.32 0.77 -1.48
N ILE A 48 7.23 1.31 -0.95
CA ILE A 48 6.72 1.02 0.39
C ILE A 48 5.27 0.57 0.30
N PHE A 49 4.97 -0.63 0.81
CA PHE A 49 3.59 -1.03 1.13
C PHE A 49 3.35 -0.74 2.62
N GLN A 50 2.51 0.23 2.91
CA GLN A 50 2.24 0.68 4.27
C GLN A 50 0.80 0.29 4.66
N PHE A 51 0.68 -0.65 5.58
CA PHE A 51 -0.57 -1.03 6.21
C PHE A 51 -0.77 -0.20 7.47
N LEU A 52 -1.88 0.53 7.53
CA LEU A 52 -2.27 1.42 8.62
C LEU A 52 -3.50 0.82 9.32
N MET A 53 -3.31 0.26 10.50
CA MET A 53 -4.39 -0.37 11.27
C MET A 53 -4.85 0.53 12.39
N MET A 54 -6.09 1.00 12.30
CA MET A 54 -6.75 1.83 13.30
C MET A 54 -7.62 0.93 14.18
N GLN A 55 -7.10 0.56 15.35
CA GLN A 55 -7.75 -0.41 16.24
C GLN A 55 -9.17 0.01 16.65
N LYS A 56 -9.35 1.29 17.03
CA LYS A 56 -10.65 1.79 17.52
C LYS A 56 -11.72 1.87 16.44
N GLU A 57 -11.31 2.18 15.22
CA GLU A 57 -12.20 2.32 14.07
C GLU A 57 -12.39 0.98 13.34
N GLU A 58 -11.81 -0.11 13.88
CA GLU A 58 -11.79 -1.45 13.29
C GLU A 58 -11.53 -1.42 11.78
N SER A 59 -10.54 -0.61 11.37
CA SER A 59 -10.22 -0.40 9.96
C SER A 59 -8.73 -0.54 9.67
N LEU A 60 -8.45 -0.88 8.42
CA LEU A 60 -7.13 -1.10 7.85
C LEU A 60 -7.08 -0.40 6.48
N VAL A 61 -6.04 0.39 6.27
CA VAL A 61 -5.78 1.07 4.99
C VAL A 61 -4.41 0.64 4.47
N LEU A 62 -4.32 0.39 3.17
CA LEU A 62 -3.04 0.20 2.48
C LEU A 62 -2.66 1.47 1.72
N LYS A 63 -1.40 1.89 1.83
CA LYS A 63 -0.78 2.86 0.91
C LYS A 63 0.33 2.21 0.13
N ILE A 64 0.39 2.48 -1.17
CA ILE A 64 1.55 2.21 -2.01
C ILE A 64 2.30 3.53 -2.18
N ILE A 65 3.55 3.57 -1.72
CA ILE A 65 4.37 4.78 -1.72
C ILE A 65 5.62 4.54 -2.56
N TYR A 66 5.95 5.49 -3.43
CA TYR A 66 7.23 5.50 -4.14
C TYR A 66 8.04 6.70 -3.67
N ASP A 67 9.24 6.44 -3.19
CA ASP A 67 10.29 7.42 -2.97
C ASP A 67 11.32 7.28 -4.10
N VAL A 68 11.30 8.24 -5.02
CA VAL A 68 12.03 8.21 -6.29
C VAL A 68 13.12 9.26 -6.27
N LYS A 69 14.37 8.81 -6.38
CA LYS A 69 15.54 9.68 -6.37
C LYS A 69 15.91 10.15 -7.77
N ASP A 70 15.87 11.44 -8.04
CA ASP A 70 16.15 12.03 -9.36
C ASP A 70 17.65 12.06 -9.74
N ALA A 71 18.00 12.74 -10.84
CA ALA A 71 19.38 12.86 -11.30
C ALA A 71 20.24 13.76 -10.40
N GLN A 72 19.62 14.76 -9.78
CA GLN A 72 20.22 15.72 -8.86
C GLN A 72 20.32 15.19 -7.42
N ARG A 73 19.83 13.97 -7.19
CA ARG A 73 19.77 13.26 -5.91
C ARG A 73 18.68 13.77 -4.96
N GLU A 74 17.69 14.49 -5.47
CA GLU A 74 16.48 14.86 -4.73
C GLU A 74 15.49 13.70 -4.71
N ASN A 75 14.68 13.63 -3.66
CA ASN A 75 13.70 12.58 -3.45
C ASN A 75 12.29 13.10 -3.74
N HIS A 76 11.56 12.36 -4.57
CA HIS A 76 10.19 12.67 -4.98
C HIS A 76 9.25 11.60 -4.43
N LEU A 77 8.30 12.01 -3.59
CA LEU A 77 7.36 11.12 -2.92
C LEU A 77 6.01 11.08 -3.67
N TYR A 78 5.59 9.86 -4.00
CA TYR A 78 4.30 9.58 -4.63
C TYR A 78 3.50 8.62 -3.76
N GLU A 79 2.36 9.06 -3.23
CA GLU A 79 1.49 8.25 -2.37
C GLU A 79 0.18 7.88 -3.05
N PHE A 80 -0.14 6.59 -3.02
CA PHE A 80 -1.37 6.03 -3.57
C PHE A 80 -2.10 5.25 -2.48
N PRO A 81 -3.02 5.89 -1.74
CA PRO A 81 -3.86 5.21 -0.75
C PRO A 81 -4.93 4.37 -1.45
N LEU A 82 -5.03 3.09 -1.10
CA LEU A 82 -6.11 2.22 -1.53
C LEU A 82 -7.26 2.39 -0.55
N SER A 83 -8.27 3.15 -0.96
CA SER A 83 -9.47 3.43 -0.15
C SER A 83 -10.65 3.73 -1.05
N LYS A 84 -11.84 3.22 -0.68
CA LYS A 84 -13.10 3.53 -1.38
C LYS A 84 -13.47 5.01 -1.34
N ILE A 85 -13.13 5.73 -0.26
CA ILE A 85 -13.42 7.17 -0.09
C ILE A 85 -12.65 8.02 -1.11
N ARG A 86 -11.55 7.49 -1.66
CA ARG A 86 -10.70 8.17 -2.63
C ARG A 86 -10.86 7.58 -4.04
N SER A 87 -12.10 7.31 -4.46
CA SER A 87 -12.43 6.76 -5.79
C SER A 87 -11.90 7.56 -6.98
N ASN A 88 -11.62 8.85 -6.81
CA ASN A 88 -11.13 9.71 -7.87
C ASN A 88 -9.60 9.62 -8.05
N ILE A 89 -8.89 8.83 -7.24
CA ILE A 89 -7.44 8.64 -7.39
C ILE A 89 -7.21 7.56 -8.46
N GLU A 90 -6.47 7.91 -9.50
CA GLU A 90 -5.96 6.94 -10.45
C GLU A 90 -4.90 6.03 -9.79
N LEU A 91 -5.10 4.73 -9.93
CA LEU A 91 -4.16 3.69 -9.51
C LEU A 91 -3.57 3.00 -10.75
N PRO A 92 -2.72 3.68 -11.55
CA PRO A 92 -2.27 3.19 -12.86
C PRO A 92 -1.44 1.90 -12.81
N MET A 93 -1.00 1.51 -11.62
CA MET A 93 -0.25 0.29 -11.35
C MET A 93 -1.11 -0.88 -10.88
N ILE A 94 -2.42 -0.68 -10.73
CA ILE A 94 -3.40 -1.69 -10.33
C ILE A 94 -4.38 -1.86 -11.49
N ASN A 95 -4.67 -3.10 -11.88
CA ASN A 95 -5.64 -3.36 -12.94
C ASN A 95 -7.07 -2.97 -12.52
N ASP A 96 -7.92 -2.66 -13.51
CA ASP A 96 -9.29 -2.19 -13.27
C ASP A 96 -10.14 -3.15 -12.44
N TYR A 97 -9.95 -4.47 -12.61
CA TYR A 97 -10.67 -5.47 -11.83
C TYR A 97 -10.33 -5.37 -10.34
N ASP A 98 -9.06 -5.25 -9.99
CA ASP A 98 -8.62 -5.13 -8.59
C ASP A 98 -8.94 -3.74 -8.02
N CYS A 99 -8.93 -2.69 -8.83
CA CYS A 99 -9.47 -1.37 -8.45
C CYS A 99 -10.95 -1.46 -8.08
N GLN A 100 -11.77 -2.07 -8.94
CA GLN A 100 -13.19 -2.30 -8.66
C GLN A 100 -13.38 -3.15 -7.41
N ARG A 101 -12.58 -4.21 -7.25
CA ARG A 101 -12.63 -5.06 -6.05
C ARG A 101 -12.31 -4.29 -4.77
N ILE A 102 -11.35 -3.37 -4.79
CA ILE A 102 -11.10 -2.48 -3.65
C ILE A 102 -12.35 -1.64 -3.36
N HIS A 103 -13.01 -1.10 -4.38
CA HIS A 103 -14.25 -0.33 -4.20
C HIS A 103 -15.44 -1.16 -3.71
N ASP A 104 -15.54 -2.40 -4.16
CA ASP A 104 -16.64 -3.30 -3.81
C ASP A 104 -16.48 -3.89 -2.41
N VAL A 105 -15.25 -4.28 -2.04
CA VAL A 105 -14.97 -4.95 -0.76
C VAL A 105 -14.73 -3.94 0.37
N MET A 106 -14.09 -2.80 0.09
CA MET A 106 -13.77 -1.80 1.12
C MET A 106 -14.97 -0.88 1.34
N ASP A 107 -16.08 -1.47 1.76
CA ASP A 107 -17.29 -0.73 1.95
C ASP A 107 -17.28 0.01 3.30
N TYR A 108 -17.65 1.28 3.26
CA TYR A 108 -17.67 2.17 4.41
C TYR A 108 -19.03 2.83 4.48
N GLU A 109 -19.66 2.77 5.65
CA GLU A 109 -20.95 3.37 5.92
C GLU A 109 -20.82 4.47 6.97
N VAL A 110 -21.69 5.47 6.88
CA VAL A 110 -21.80 6.50 7.92
C VAL A 110 -22.83 6.04 8.93
N ILE A 111 -22.39 5.68 10.13
CA ILE A 111 -23.25 5.28 11.25
C ILE A 111 -23.03 6.32 12.36
N ASP A 112 -24.09 7.02 12.75
CA ASP A 112 -24.05 8.09 13.78
C ASP A 112 -23.00 9.18 13.51
N GLY A 113 -22.80 9.53 12.23
CA GLY A 113 -21.82 10.55 11.83
C GLY A 113 -20.37 10.06 11.82
N GLN A 114 -20.12 8.78 12.07
CA GLN A 114 -18.80 8.16 12.00
C GLN A 114 -18.69 7.26 10.76
N ILE A 115 -17.59 7.37 10.03
CA ILE A 115 -17.29 6.47 8.90
C ILE A 115 -16.80 5.15 9.50
N LYS A 116 -17.57 4.08 9.33
CA LYS A 116 -17.24 2.73 9.78
C LYS A 116 -17.06 1.82 8.59
N SER A 117 -16.11 0.90 8.68
CA SER A 117 -16.00 -0.18 7.70
C SER A 117 -17.13 -1.19 7.91
N THR A 118 -17.74 -1.68 6.83
CA THR A 118 -18.72 -2.77 6.88
C THR A 118 -18.08 -4.16 6.86
N VAL A 119 -16.76 -4.22 6.58
CA VAL A 119 -15.97 -5.47 6.58
C VAL A 119 -14.87 -5.46 7.65
N SER A 120 -14.48 -6.64 8.12
CA SER A 120 -13.42 -6.78 9.14
C SER A 120 -12.05 -6.33 8.63
N GLN A 121 -11.18 -5.87 9.54
CA GLN A 121 -9.78 -5.52 9.23
C GLN A 121 -9.03 -6.67 8.55
N LEU A 122 -9.33 -7.91 8.93
CA LEU A 122 -8.72 -9.10 8.31
C LEU A 122 -9.16 -9.26 6.86
N THR A 123 -10.45 -9.10 6.56
CA THR A 123 -10.98 -9.14 5.19
C THR A 123 -10.35 -8.06 4.32
N GLN A 124 -10.21 -6.84 4.85
CA GLN A 124 -9.51 -5.76 4.17
C GLN A 124 -8.05 -6.14 3.90
N GLY A 125 -7.36 -6.63 4.93
CA GLY A 125 -5.97 -7.07 4.86
C GLY A 125 -5.73 -8.10 3.76
N LEU A 126 -6.52 -9.18 3.77
CA LEU A 126 -6.42 -10.25 2.76
C LEU A 126 -6.73 -9.75 1.35
N THR A 127 -7.68 -8.83 1.20
CA THR A 127 -7.98 -8.22 -0.11
C THR A 127 -6.78 -7.41 -0.62
N TYR A 128 -6.16 -6.62 0.26
CA TYR A 128 -4.95 -5.87 -0.08
C TYR A 128 -3.76 -6.78 -0.42
N THR A 129 -3.54 -7.88 0.32
CA THR A 129 -2.45 -8.82 0.01
C THR A 129 -2.64 -9.49 -1.35
N GLU A 130 -3.87 -9.83 -1.72
CA GLU A 130 -4.19 -10.37 -3.04
C GLU A 130 -3.98 -9.34 -4.16
N VAL A 131 -4.41 -8.08 -3.96
CA VAL A 131 -4.15 -6.98 -4.90
C VAL A 131 -2.65 -6.81 -5.13
N ILE A 132 -1.84 -6.78 -4.05
CA ILE A 132 -0.38 -6.70 -4.18
C ILE A 132 0.14 -7.90 -4.97
N ARG A 133 -0.27 -9.13 -4.62
CA ARG A 133 0.22 -10.36 -5.26
C ARG A 133 -0.06 -10.37 -6.77
N ARG A 134 -1.25 -9.94 -7.20
CA ARG A 134 -1.64 -9.90 -8.62
C ARG A 134 -0.93 -8.79 -9.40
N ASN A 135 -0.70 -7.64 -8.78
CA ASN A 135 -0.21 -6.44 -9.46
C ASN A 135 1.28 -6.15 -9.22
N ILE A 136 2.01 -6.99 -8.48
CA ILE A 136 3.40 -6.70 -8.05
C ILE A 136 4.34 -6.32 -9.20
N LYS A 137 4.18 -6.95 -10.37
CA LYS A 137 5.01 -6.65 -11.55
C LYS A 137 4.75 -5.24 -12.07
N ASP A 138 3.48 -4.84 -12.14
CA ASP A 138 3.06 -3.53 -12.63
C ASP A 138 3.35 -2.43 -11.61
N ILE A 139 3.20 -2.72 -10.30
CA ILE A 139 3.65 -1.86 -9.21
C ILE A 139 5.15 -1.54 -9.32
N ILE A 140 6.00 -2.56 -9.49
CA ILE A 140 7.45 -2.34 -9.65
C ILE A 140 7.77 -1.62 -10.97
N LYS A 141 7.06 -1.96 -12.06
CA LYS A 141 7.25 -1.30 -13.36
C LYS A 141 6.91 0.20 -13.27
N TYR A 142 5.81 0.54 -12.60
CA TYR A 142 5.35 1.92 -12.48
C TYR A 142 6.36 2.82 -11.76
N GLY A 143 7.04 2.33 -10.72
CA GLY A 143 8.12 3.10 -10.09
C GLY A 143 9.26 3.45 -11.07
N ARG A 144 9.56 2.58 -12.05
CA ARG A 144 10.53 2.90 -13.11
C ARG A 144 10.01 3.97 -14.06
N GLU A 145 8.70 4.01 -14.30
CA GLU A 145 8.06 5.04 -15.13
C GLU A 145 8.10 6.40 -14.44
N LEU A 146 7.77 6.46 -13.15
CA LEU A 146 7.95 7.66 -12.32
C LEU A 146 9.39 8.16 -12.38
N ARG A 147 10.37 7.25 -12.24
CA ARG A 147 11.78 7.62 -12.33
C ARG A 147 12.18 8.22 -13.68
N LYS A 148 11.63 7.69 -14.78
CA LYS A 148 11.85 8.20 -16.13
C LYS A 148 11.22 9.58 -16.32
N LYS A 149 10.06 9.85 -15.70
CA LYS A 149 9.44 11.18 -15.69
C LYS A 149 10.37 12.19 -15.00
N GLU A 150 10.85 11.89 -13.79
CA GLU A 150 11.80 12.77 -13.08
C GLU A 150 13.12 12.98 -13.82
N ALA A 151 13.59 11.98 -14.57
CA ALA A 151 14.81 12.12 -15.36
C ALA A 151 14.66 13.03 -16.59
N LYS A 152 13.43 13.27 -17.05
CA LYS A 152 13.13 14.14 -18.20
C LYS A 152 12.78 15.57 -17.80
N SER A 153 12.35 15.76 -16.54
CA SER A 153 12.01 17.07 -15.98
C SER A 153 13.23 17.82 -15.41
N ALA A 154 14.40 17.16 -15.33
CA ALA A 154 15.68 17.71 -14.88
C ALA A 154 16.60 18.04 -16.06
#